data_AF-A0A1H2QL85-F1
#
_entry.id   AF-A0A1H2QL85-F1
#
_cell.length_a   1.000
_cell.length_b   1.000
_cell.length_c   1.000
_cell.angle_alpha   90.00
_cell.angle_beta   90.00
_cell.angle_gamma   90.00
#
_symmetry.space_group_name_H-M   'P 1'
#
loop_
_entity.id
_entity.type
_entity.pdbx_description
1 polymer ?
#
loop_
_entity_poly.entity_id
_entity_poly.type
_entity_poly.pdbx_seq_one_letter_code
_entity_poly.pdbx_strand_id
1 'polypeptide(L)'
;MRFEISPDQIKKANIPHELFLTNLIANHILLAVAMGGLAGSFPWVMAIIPAISFSILGFTLWRAKHGIGRDSWYVMCHWQVCAKRSRIFLVMLGLLLTAVVLGWVGYTYGGMMKEAVWALVIGVGILPVMATVLVLIIVESDALYHANQAKLPDWVVARFPNADARVIEDEPHLTHPAP
;
A
#
# COMPACT_ATOMS: atom_id res chain seq x y z
N MET A 1 -1.36 9.27 -18.64
CA MET A 1 -0.51 9.74 -19.77
C MET A 1 0.77 8.90 -19.86
N ARG A 2 1.32 8.64 -21.05
CA ARG A 2 2.59 7.93 -21.27
C ARG A 2 3.72 8.92 -21.56
N PHE A 3 4.93 8.63 -21.08
CA PHE A 3 6.08 9.53 -21.18
C PHE A 3 7.31 8.84 -21.77
N GLU A 4 8.19 9.62 -22.39
CA GLU A 4 9.52 9.17 -22.80
C GLU A 4 10.45 9.07 -21.58
N ILE A 5 10.58 7.87 -21.02
CA ILE A 5 11.32 7.60 -19.76
C ILE A 5 12.39 6.54 -20.00
N SER A 6 13.57 6.72 -19.40
CA SER A 6 14.65 5.74 -19.53
C SER A 6 14.33 4.42 -18.80
N PRO A 7 14.85 3.27 -19.27
CA PRO A 7 14.63 1.98 -18.61
C PRO A 7 15.06 1.96 -17.13
N ASP A 8 16.13 2.70 -16.78
CA ASP A 8 16.61 2.79 -15.40
C ASP A 8 15.64 3.55 -14.49
N GLN A 9 14.96 4.58 -15.02
CA GLN A 9 13.93 5.31 -14.28
C GLN A 9 12.66 4.46 -14.09
N ILE A 10 12.29 3.65 -15.08
CA ILE A 10 11.18 2.69 -14.95
C ILE A 10 11.46 1.69 -13.82
N LYS A 11 12.64 1.06 -13.81
CA LYS A 11 13.03 0.13 -12.74
C LYS A 11 12.97 0.78 -11.35
N LYS A 12 13.46 2.02 -11.22
CA LYS A 12 13.43 2.76 -9.95
C LYS A 12 12.02 3.16 -9.53
N ALA A 13 11.13 3.42 -10.48
CA ALA A 13 9.73 3.75 -10.22
C ALA A 13 8.91 2.54 -9.72
N ASN A 14 9.33 1.32 -10.03
CA ASN A 14 8.69 0.10 -9.54
C ASN A 14 8.94 -0.17 -8.06
N ILE A 15 10.10 0.24 -7.53
CA ILE A 15 10.53 0.00 -6.15
C ILE A 15 9.44 0.33 -5.10
N PRO A 16 8.82 1.53 -5.08
CA PRO A 16 7.78 1.82 -4.10
C PRO A 16 6.57 0.87 -4.19
N HIS A 17 6.22 0.42 -5.39
CA HIS A 17 5.08 -0.47 -5.63
C HIS A 17 5.39 -1.91 -5.20
N GLU A 18 6.57 -2.42 -5.56
CA GLU A 18 7.05 -3.74 -5.15
C GLU A 18 7.18 -3.84 -3.63
N LEU A 19 7.67 -2.78 -2.97
CA LEU A 19 7.77 -2.72 -1.52
C LEU A 19 6.38 -2.76 -0.86
N PHE A 20 5.41 -2.03 -1.40
CA PHE A 20 4.04 -2.02 -0.88
C PHE A 20 3.34 -3.36 -1.10
N LEU A 21 3.45 -3.95 -2.30
CA LEU A 21 2.92 -5.28 -2.59
C LEU A 21 3.56 -6.36 -1.71
N THR A 22 4.87 -6.29 -1.47
CA THR A 22 5.56 -7.21 -0.56
C THR A 22 5.00 -7.10 0.86
N ASN A 23 4.75 -5.88 1.34
CA ASN A 23 4.11 -5.68 2.63
C ASN A 23 2.67 -6.27 2.67
N LEU A 24 1.87 -6.10 1.63
CA LEU A 24 0.51 -6.62 1.59
C LEU A 24 0.46 -8.16 1.45
N ILE A 25 1.23 -8.72 0.53
CA ILE A 25 1.17 -10.15 0.21
C ILE A 25 2.08 -10.94 1.16
N ALA A 26 3.39 -10.64 1.17
CA ALA A 26 4.33 -11.44 1.93
C ALA A 26 4.13 -11.28 3.44
N ASN A 27 3.93 -10.05 3.93
CA ASN A 27 3.77 -9.80 5.36
C ASN A 27 2.32 -10.03 5.86
N HIS A 28 1.29 -9.44 5.23
CA HIS A 28 -0.09 -9.59 5.74
C HIS A 28 -0.80 -10.90 5.34
N ILE A 29 -0.41 -11.56 4.25
CA ILE A 29 -1.03 -12.83 3.85
C ILE A 29 -0.12 -14.01 4.22
N LEU A 30 1.06 -14.11 3.60
CA LEU A 30 1.91 -15.31 3.72
C LEU A 30 2.47 -15.48 5.14
N LEU A 31 3.05 -14.43 5.72
CA LEU A 31 3.60 -14.48 7.07
C LEU A 31 2.50 -14.64 8.12
N ALA A 32 1.31 -14.05 7.92
CA ALA A 32 0.16 -14.26 8.79
C ALA A 32 -0.27 -15.74 8.85
N VAL A 33 -0.38 -16.39 7.68
CA VAL A 33 -0.71 -17.82 7.60
C VAL A 33 0.40 -18.66 8.25
N ALA A 34 1.66 -18.37 7.97
CA ALA A 34 2.80 -19.09 8.54
C ALA A 34 2.85 -18.99 10.07
N MET A 35 2.60 -17.80 10.63
CA MET A 35 2.64 -17.56 12.07
C MET A 35 1.35 -17.94 12.79
N GLY A 36 0.22 -18.03 12.08
CA GLY A 36 -1.07 -18.40 12.66
C GLY A 36 -1.03 -19.76 13.39
N GLY A 37 -0.25 -20.72 12.88
CA GLY A 37 -0.03 -22.01 13.54
C GLY A 37 0.69 -21.93 14.88
N LEU A 38 1.44 -20.85 15.13
CA LEU A 38 2.16 -20.60 16.38
C LEU A 38 1.36 -19.73 17.36
N ALA A 39 0.30 -19.06 16.90
CA ALA A 39 -0.44 -18.07 17.68
C ALA A 39 -1.15 -18.66 18.91
N GLY A 40 -1.44 -19.97 18.91
CA GLY A 40 -2.01 -20.66 20.08
C GLY A 40 -1.05 -20.73 21.28
N SER A 41 0.26 -20.88 21.03
CA SER A 41 1.29 -20.96 22.07
C SER A 41 1.99 -19.62 22.31
N PHE A 42 2.18 -18.82 21.25
CA PHE A 42 2.91 -17.57 21.27
C PHE A 42 2.12 -16.45 20.57
N PRO A 43 0.99 -15.99 21.14
CA PRO A 43 0.11 -15.03 20.47
C PRO A 43 0.79 -13.69 20.12
N TRP A 44 1.84 -13.31 20.85
CA TRP A 44 2.61 -12.09 20.61
C TRP A 44 3.34 -12.09 19.26
N VAL A 45 3.61 -13.25 18.65
CA VAL A 45 4.26 -13.33 17.32
C VAL A 45 3.39 -12.66 16.24
N MET A 46 2.08 -12.61 16.42
CA MET A 46 1.17 -11.93 15.50
C MET A 46 1.39 -10.42 15.46
N ALA A 47 1.99 -9.83 16.51
CA ALA A 47 2.35 -8.41 16.53
C ALA A 47 3.51 -8.04 15.59
N ILE A 48 4.28 -9.04 15.12
CA ILE A 48 5.36 -8.83 14.14
C ILE A 48 4.80 -8.26 12.83
N ILE A 49 3.62 -8.74 12.40
CA ILE A 49 2.99 -8.34 11.14
C ILE A 49 2.71 -6.83 11.09
N PRO A 50 1.94 -6.24 12.03
CA PRO A 50 1.72 -4.80 12.03
C PRO A 50 3.03 -4.03 12.29
N ALA A 51 3.97 -4.54 13.09
CA ALA A 51 5.24 -3.86 13.34
C ALA A 51 6.09 -3.69 12.07
N ILE A 52 6.25 -4.76 11.27
CA ILE A 52 6.90 -4.71 9.96
C ILE A 52 6.14 -3.73 9.06
N SER A 53 4.81 -3.80 9.07
CA SER A 53 3.98 -2.95 8.22
C SER A 53 4.14 -1.46 8.53
N PHE A 54 4.03 -1.07 9.80
CA PHE A 54 4.27 0.31 10.23
C PHE A 54 5.68 0.79 9.83
N SER A 55 6.68 -0.08 9.90
CA SER A 55 8.05 0.23 9.50
C SER A 55 8.17 0.50 8.00
N ILE A 56 7.62 -0.38 7.16
CA ILE A 56 7.63 -0.23 5.70
C ILE A 56 6.83 1.00 5.26
N LEU A 57 5.64 1.21 5.82
CA LEU A 57 4.81 2.38 5.51
C LEU A 57 5.48 3.67 5.97
N GLY A 58 6.06 3.69 7.16
CA GLY A 58 6.82 4.83 7.69
C GLY A 58 7.98 5.19 6.79
N PHE A 59 8.78 4.19 6.39
CA PHE A 59 9.85 4.35 5.41
C PHE A 59 9.34 4.90 4.08
N THR A 60 8.24 4.35 3.54
CA THR A 60 7.67 4.77 2.26
C THR A 60 7.23 6.23 2.29
N LEU A 61 6.55 6.66 3.36
CA LEU A 61 6.12 8.05 3.53
C LEU A 61 7.29 9.00 3.71
N TRP A 62 8.32 8.60 4.47
CA TRP A 62 9.54 9.37 4.65
C TRP A 62 10.30 9.51 3.32
N ARG A 63 10.54 8.41 2.62
CA ARG A 63 11.27 8.35 1.35
C ARG A 63 10.55 9.12 0.24
N ALA A 64 9.21 9.10 0.22
CA ALA A 64 8.43 9.90 -0.72
C ALA A 64 8.58 11.40 -0.47
N LYS A 65 8.52 11.85 0.80
CA LYS A 65 8.77 13.25 1.14
C LYS A 65 10.20 13.69 0.78
N HIS A 66 11.18 12.84 1.08
CA HIS A 66 12.59 13.15 0.86
C HIS A 66 13.00 13.15 -0.62
N GLY A 67 12.25 12.45 -1.49
CA GLY A 67 12.49 12.39 -2.93
C GLY A 67 12.09 13.65 -3.70
N ILE A 68 11.29 14.54 -3.10
CA ILE A 68 10.84 15.78 -3.77
C ILE A 68 12.05 16.67 -4.03
N GLY A 69 12.31 16.95 -5.30
CA GLY A 69 13.45 17.78 -5.75
C GLY A 69 14.81 17.08 -5.73
N ARG A 70 14.87 15.79 -5.40
CA ARG A 70 16.13 15.00 -5.40
C ARG A 70 16.11 13.87 -6.42
N ASP A 71 14.99 13.16 -6.52
CA ASP A 71 14.84 12.12 -7.50
C ASP A 71 14.44 12.70 -8.86
N SER A 72 14.68 11.93 -9.92
CA SER A 72 14.05 12.19 -11.21
C SER A 72 12.53 12.27 -11.06
N TRP A 73 11.92 13.21 -11.78
CA TRP A 73 10.49 13.51 -11.70
C TRP A 73 9.58 12.27 -11.77
N TYR A 74 9.83 11.35 -12.71
CA TYR A 74 9.03 10.12 -12.87
C TYR A 74 9.07 9.22 -11.62
N VAL A 75 10.28 8.94 -11.13
CA VAL A 75 10.49 8.14 -9.91
C VAL A 75 9.83 8.79 -8.69
N MET A 76 10.03 10.10 -8.52
CA MET A 76 9.40 10.86 -7.45
C MET A 76 7.87 10.74 -7.49
N CYS A 77 7.26 10.84 -8.67
CA CYS A 77 5.81 10.72 -8.83
C CYS A 77 5.31 9.35 -8.36
N HIS A 78 5.97 8.24 -8.71
CA HIS A 78 5.59 6.91 -8.24
C HIS A 78 5.71 6.73 -6.72
N TRP A 79 6.72 7.34 -6.10
CA TRP A 79 6.78 7.41 -4.62
C TRP A 79 5.58 8.14 -4.03
N GLN A 80 5.09 9.22 -4.67
CA GLN A 80 3.90 9.95 -4.21
C GLN A 80 2.61 9.16 -4.41
N VAL A 81 2.48 8.44 -5.52
CA VAL A 81 1.33 7.55 -5.80
C VAL A 81 1.24 6.47 -4.72
N CYS A 82 2.34 5.76 -4.48
CA CYS A 82 2.40 4.73 -3.45
C CYS A 82 2.22 5.33 -2.04
N ALA A 83 2.79 6.50 -1.74
CA ALA A 83 2.59 7.17 -0.46
C ALA A 83 1.13 7.50 -0.16
N LYS A 84 0.35 7.93 -1.17
CA LYS A 84 -1.09 8.19 -1.00
C LYS A 84 -1.85 6.91 -0.59
N ARG A 85 -1.53 5.78 -1.21
CA ARG A 85 -2.13 4.46 -0.91
C ARG A 85 -1.66 3.91 0.43
N SER A 86 -0.38 4.12 0.75
CA SER A 86 0.20 3.79 2.06
C SER A 86 -0.51 4.48 3.21
N ARG A 87 -1.00 5.72 3.03
CA ARG A 87 -1.81 6.42 4.06
C ARG A 87 -3.15 5.75 4.31
N ILE A 88 -3.82 5.26 3.26
CA ILE A 88 -5.09 4.53 3.42
C ILE A 88 -4.84 3.28 4.27
N PHE A 89 -3.79 2.53 3.95
CA PHE A 89 -3.47 1.33 4.71
C PHE A 89 -3.05 1.62 6.15
N LEU A 90 -2.29 2.70 6.36
CA LEU A 90 -1.90 3.16 7.70
C LEU A 90 -3.13 3.52 8.56
N VAL A 91 -4.16 4.15 7.99
CA VAL A 91 -5.42 4.44 8.69
C VAL A 91 -6.11 3.14 9.11
N MET A 92 -6.16 2.12 8.23
CA MET A 92 -6.77 0.83 8.57
C MET A 92 -6.00 0.07 9.63
N LEU A 93 -4.66 0.12 9.61
CA LEU A 93 -3.84 -0.41 10.70
C LEU A 93 -4.06 0.36 12.01
N GLY A 94 -4.27 1.68 11.93
CA GLY A 94 -4.67 2.50 13.08
C GLY A 94 -6.03 2.11 13.65
N LEU A 95 -7.00 1.79 12.80
CA LEU A 95 -8.30 1.26 13.21
C LEU A 95 -8.15 -0.07 13.96
N LEU A 96 -7.38 -1.01 13.41
CA LEU A 96 -7.09 -2.29 14.06
C LEU A 96 -6.40 -2.08 15.42
N LEU A 97 -5.38 -1.23 15.47
CA LEU A 97 -4.68 -0.94 16.72
C LEU A 97 -5.63 -0.34 17.77
N THR A 98 -6.52 0.57 17.34
CA THR A 98 -7.55 1.14 18.21
C THR A 98 -8.51 0.07 18.72
N ALA A 99 -8.99 -0.83 17.86
CA ALA A 99 -9.85 -1.94 18.26
C ALA A 99 -9.16 -2.88 19.27
N VAL A 100 -7.87 -3.17 19.07
CA VAL A 100 -7.06 -3.96 20.01
C VAL A 100 -6.91 -3.27 21.36
N VAL A 101 -6.57 -1.97 21.37
CA VAL A 101 -6.42 -1.18 22.59
C VAL A 101 -7.75 -1.07 23.35
N LEU A 102 -8.85 -0.77 22.66
CA LEU A 102 -10.18 -0.71 23.27
C LEU A 102 -10.63 -2.06 23.81
N GLY A 103 -10.37 -3.14 23.08
CA GLY A 103 -10.65 -4.50 23.55
C GLY A 103 -9.86 -4.86 24.81
N TRP A 104 -8.57 -4.54 24.84
CA TRP A 104 -7.71 -4.76 26.00
C TRP A 104 -8.13 -3.94 27.22
N VAL A 105 -8.39 -2.65 27.05
CA VAL A 105 -8.85 -1.75 28.12
C VAL A 105 -10.24 -2.17 28.61
N GLY A 106 -11.16 -2.47 27.70
CA GLY A 106 -12.52 -2.92 28.02
C GLY A 106 -12.54 -4.24 28.80
N TYR A 107 -11.66 -5.19 28.45
CA TYR A 107 -11.51 -6.44 29.19
C TYR A 107 -10.91 -6.22 30.59
N THR A 108 -9.81 -5.48 30.65
CA THR A 108 -9.00 -5.35 31.88
C THR A 108 -9.68 -4.48 32.93
N TYR A 109 -10.33 -3.39 32.50
CA TYR A 109 -10.89 -2.38 33.41
C TYR A 109 -12.41 -2.22 33.29
N GLY A 110 -13.01 -2.60 32.16
CA GLY A 110 -14.43 -2.40 31.87
C GLY A 110 -15.33 -3.62 32.09
N GLY A 111 -14.77 -4.78 32.49
CA GLY A 111 -15.53 -6.01 32.70
C GLY A 111 -16.09 -6.63 31.41
N MET A 112 -15.54 -6.27 30.24
CA MET A 112 -15.97 -6.80 28.95
C MET A 112 -15.71 -8.31 28.87
N MET A 113 -16.69 -9.07 28.38
CA MET A 113 -16.52 -10.51 28.12
C MET A 113 -15.46 -10.76 27.03
N LYS A 114 -14.74 -11.87 27.14
CA LYS A 114 -13.68 -12.24 26.19
C LYS A 114 -14.21 -12.35 24.76
N GLU A 115 -15.41 -12.88 24.58
CA GLU A 115 -16.09 -13.05 23.29
C GLU A 115 -16.38 -11.70 22.64
N ALA A 116 -16.77 -10.70 23.43
CA ALA A 116 -17.01 -9.34 22.94
C ALA A 116 -15.70 -8.66 22.48
N VAL A 117 -14.59 -8.91 23.17
CA VAL A 117 -13.25 -8.44 22.74
C VAL A 117 -12.87 -9.06 21.40
N TRP A 118 -13.05 -10.37 21.23
CA TRP A 118 -12.77 -11.04 19.96
C TRP A 118 -13.65 -10.53 18.83
N ALA A 119 -14.94 -10.33 19.08
CA ALA A 119 -15.86 -9.75 18.11
C ALA A 119 -15.42 -8.34 17.68
N LEU A 120 -14.97 -7.51 18.62
CA LEU A 120 -14.44 -6.18 18.32
C LEU A 120 -13.16 -6.25 17.48
N VAL A 121 -12.15 -7.00 17.93
CA VAL A 121 -10.83 -7.06 17.26
C VAL A 121 -10.94 -7.72 15.89
N ILE A 122 -11.62 -8.85 15.78
CA ILE A 122 -11.76 -9.58 14.52
C ILE A 122 -12.73 -8.82 13.60
N GLY A 123 -13.91 -8.50 14.09
CA GLY A 123 -14.99 -7.93 13.28
C GLY A 123 -14.72 -6.50 12.82
N VAL A 124 -14.27 -5.63 13.72
CA VAL A 124 -14.05 -4.20 13.42
C VAL A 124 -12.61 -3.91 13.03
N GLY A 125 -11.65 -4.69 13.53
CA GLY A 125 -10.23 -4.51 13.20
C GLY A 125 -9.78 -5.34 12.00
N ILE A 126 -9.70 -6.66 12.16
CA ILE A 126 -9.04 -7.56 11.20
C ILE A 126 -9.81 -7.63 9.88
N LEU A 127 -11.13 -7.82 9.90
CA LEU A 127 -11.91 -8.00 8.67
C LEU A 127 -11.81 -6.79 7.72
N PRO A 128 -12.00 -5.53 8.15
CA PRO A 128 -11.82 -4.36 7.28
C PRO A 128 -10.39 -4.20 6.77
N VAL A 129 -9.38 -4.52 7.60
CA VAL A 129 -7.97 -4.52 7.17
C VAL A 129 -7.76 -5.52 6.03
N MET A 130 -8.23 -6.76 6.17
CA MET A 130 -8.06 -7.79 5.14
C MET A 130 -8.79 -7.44 3.84
N ALA A 131 -10.01 -6.90 3.93
CA ALA A 131 -10.71 -6.40 2.74
C ALA A 131 -9.92 -5.30 2.04
N THR A 132 -9.35 -4.37 2.82
CA THR A 132 -8.50 -3.30 2.29
C THR A 132 -7.22 -3.84 1.66
N VAL A 133 -6.57 -4.84 2.27
CA VAL A 133 -5.38 -5.51 1.72
C VAL A 133 -5.69 -6.05 0.32
N LEU A 134 -6.79 -6.78 0.14
CA LEU A 134 -7.15 -7.36 -1.16
C LEU A 134 -7.38 -6.28 -2.23
N VAL A 135 -8.13 -5.24 -1.90
CA VAL A 135 -8.38 -4.11 -2.82
C VAL A 135 -7.07 -3.41 -3.19
N LEU A 136 -6.21 -3.15 -2.21
CA LEU A 136 -4.93 -2.48 -2.45
C LEU A 136 -3.97 -3.34 -3.27
N ILE A 137 -3.97 -4.66 -3.13
CA ILE A 137 -3.16 -5.55 -3.97
C ILE A 137 -3.55 -5.39 -5.45
N ILE A 138 -4.85 -5.38 -5.76
CA ILE A 138 -5.33 -5.23 -7.14
C ILE A 138 -4.91 -3.87 -7.70
N VAL A 139 -5.21 -2.81 -6.94
CA VAL A 139 -4.94 -1.41 -7.33
C VAL A 139 -3.42 -1.14 -7.46
N GLU A 140 -2.60 -1.77 -6.61
CA GLU A 140 -1.14 -1.62 -6.67
C GLU A 140 -0.52 -2.42 -7.81
N SER A 141 -1.02 -3.62 -8.08
CA SER A 141 -0.59 -4.43 -9.23
C SER A 141 -0.83 -3.69 -10.55
N ASP A 142 -1.99 -3.03 -10.69
CA ASP A 142 -2.30 -2.20 -11.86
C ASP A 142 -1.37 -0.98 -11.97
N ALA A 143 -1.08 -0.29 -10.86
CA ALA A 143 -0.12 0.82 -10.90
C ALA A 143 1.31 0.38 -11.22
N LEU A 144 1.74 -0.79 -10.74
CA LEU A 144 3.03 -1.37 -11.13
C LEU A 144 3.06 -1.70 -12.62
N TYR A 145 1.97 -2.23 -13.17
CA TYR A 145 1.83 -2.45 -14.60
C TYR A 145 1.91 -1.14 -15.40
N HIS A 146 1.27 -0.07 -14.92
CA HIS A 146 1.38 1.26 -15.53
C HIS A 146 2.78 1.86 -15.40
N ALA A 147 3.47 1.68 -14.26
CA ALA A 147 4.84 2.12 -14.06
C ALA A 147 5.80 1.51 -15.10
N ASN A 148 5.62 0.21 -15.39
CA ASN A 148 6.37 -0.50 -16.43
C ASN A 148 6.10 0.00 -17.85
N GLN A 149 4.94 0.63 -18.08
CA GLN A 149 4.56 1.22 -19.37
C GLN A 149 4.91 2.71 -19.49
N ALA A 150 5.72 3.26 -18.58
CA ALA A 150 6.03 4.69 -18.53
C ALA A 150 4.77 5.58 -18.35
N LYS A 151 3.74 5.07 -17.65
CA LYS A 151 2.46 5.77 -17.45
C LYS A 151 2.34 6.36 -16.04
N LEU A 152 1.91 7.62 -15.98
CA LEU A 152 1.53 8.30 -14.73
C LEU A 152 0.05 8.68 -14.72
N PRO A 153 -0.59 8.67 -13.53
CA PRO A 153 -1.95 9.14 -13.35
C PRO A 153 -2.05 10.67 -13.39
N ASP A 154 -3.11 11.21 -13.97
CA ASP A 154 -3.21 12.64 -14.27
C ASP A 154 -3.12 13.53 -13.02
N TRP A 155 -3.65 13.06 -11.88
CA TRP A 155 -3.59 13.81 -10.63
C TRP A 155 -2.16 14.04 -10.13
N VAL A 156 -1.22 13.12 -10.38
CA VAL A 156 0.16 13.28 -9.90
C VAL A 156 0.92 14.25 -10.78
N VAL A 157 0.65 14.22 -12.10
CA VAL A 157 1.19 15.17 -13.08
C VAL A 157 0.68 16.58 -12.81
N ALA A 158 -0.62 16.73 -12.53
CA ALA A 158 -1.20 18.02 -12.15
C ALA A 158 -0.62 18.57 -10.83
N ARG A 159 -0.30 17.70 -9.88
CA ARG A 159 0.28 18.09 -8.58
C ARG A 159 1.77 18.45 -8.69
N PHE A 160 2.50 17.75 -9.56
CA PHE A 160 3.93 17.94 -9.78
C PHE A 160 4.16 18.13 -11.28
N PRO A 161 3.90 19.32 -11.84
CA PRO A 161 4.10 19.55 -13.27
C PRO A 161 5.60 19.52 -13.62
N ASN A 162 5.93 19.03 -14.81
CA ASN A 162 7.28 19.06 -15.37
C ASN A 162 7.22 19.51 -16.83
N ALA A 163 7.80 20.67 -17.13
CA ALA A 163 7.81 21.26 -18.47
C ALA A 163 8.70 20.48 -19.46
N ASP A 164 9.69 19.75 -18.95
CA ASP A 164 10.64 18.98 -19.76
C ASP A 164 10.12 17.56 -20.08
N ALA A 165 8.97 17.17 -19.52
CA ALA A 165 8.41 15.83 -19.73
C ALA A 165 7.78 15.70 -21.11
N ARG A 166 8.32 14.81 -21.94
CA ARG A 166 7.78 14.51 -23.27
C ARG A 166 6.68 13.47 -23.18
N VAL A 167 5.47 13.86 -23.55
CA VAL A 167 4.31 12.97 -23.65
C VAL A 167 4.40 12.21 -24.96
N ILE A 168 4.28 10.88 -24.88
CA ILE A 168 4.08 10.03 -26.05
C ILE A 168 2.57 9.81 -26.11
N GLU A 169 1.90 10.33 -27.15
CA GLU A 169 0.50 10.00 -27.40
C GLU A 169 0.38 8.48 -27.54
N ASP A 170 -0.53 7.86 -26.78
CA ASP A 170 -0.92 6.48 -27.06
C ASP A 170 -1.56 6.52 -28.46
N GLU A 171 -1.01 5.77 -29.43
CA GLU A 171 -1.59 5.68 -30.78
C GLU A 171 -3.11 5.47 -30.66
N PRO A 172 -3.94 6.28 -31.33
CA PRO A 172 -5.37 6.03 -31.33
C PRO A 172 -5.55 4.61 -31.86
N HIS A 173 -6.14 3.74 -31.05
CA HIS A 173 -6.55 2.42 -31.49
C HIS A 173 -7.24 2.59 -32.84
N LEU A 174 -6.60 2.10 -33.90
CA LEU A 174 -7.19 2.05 -35.22
C LEU A 174 -8.50 1.29 -35.06
N THR A 175 -9.60 2.02 -35.01
CA THR A 175 -10.93 1.48 -35.24
C THR A 175 -10.87 0.93 -36.65
N HIS A 176 -10.61 -0.37 -36.77
CA HIS A 176 -10.80 -1.09 -38.02
C HIS A 176 -12.21 -0.74 -38.51
N PRO A 177 -12.38 -0.15 -39.70
CA PRO A 177 -13.69 -0.08 -40.31
C PRO A 177 -14.13 -1.53 -40.49
N ALA A 178 -15.26 -1.90 -39.88
CA ALA A 178 -15.88 -3.21 -40.08
C ALA A 178 -16.17 -3.40 -41.59
N PRO A 179 -15.97 -4.62 -42.13
CA PRO A 179 -16.29 -4.93 -43.53
C PRO A 179 -17.79 -4.86 -43.83
#